data_AF-A0A0F9TGP3-F1
#
_entry.id   AF-A0A0F9TGP3-F1
#
_cell.length_a   1.000
_cell.length_b   1.000
_cell.length_c   1.000
_cell.angle_alpha   90.00
_cell.angle_beta   90.00
_cell.angle_gamma   90.00
#
_symmetry.space_group_name_H-M   'P 1'
#
loop_
_entity.id
_entity.type
_entity.pdbx_description
1 polymer ?
#
loop_
_entity_poly.entity_id
_entity_poly.type
_entity_poly.pdbx_seq_one_letter_code
_entity_poly.pdbx_strand_id
1 'polypeptide(L)'
;MWWILQIIAMICVIGAITFARWYGLNRIGLFVPWVVKVGVEFIAAFAFIKSYAIAPSFFQPWFLGSAISAILGCAISFIFFGEVLTITKIIGAALALAGAVLLIL
;
A
#
# COMPACT_ATOMS: atom_id res chain seq x y z
N MET A 1 -0.38 -17.53 -8.27
CA MET A 1 0.06 -16.56 -9.30
C MET A 1 0.75 -15.40 -8.59
N TRP A 2 1.87 -14.89 -9.11
CA TRP A 2 2.69 -13.86 -8.42
C TRP A 2 1.89 -12.58 -8.11
N TRP A 3 1.02 -12.15 -9.04
CA TRP A 3 0.23 -10.93 -8.90
C TRP A 3 -0.86 -11.03 -7.81
N ILE A 4 -1.44 -12.22 -7.59
CA ILE A 4 -2.41 -12.44 -6.49
C ILE A 4 -1.73 -12.22 -5.14
N LEU A 5 -0.50 -12.74 -4.99
CA LEU A 5 0.27 -12.58 -3.75
C LEU A 5 0.62 -11.10 -3.50
N GLN A 6 0.92 -10.34 -4.55
CA GLN A 6 1.11 -8.88 -4.45
C GLN A 6 -0.16 -8.16 -4.02
N ILE A 7 -1.31 -8.46 -4.64
CA ILE A 7 -2.58 -7.85 -4.27
C ILE A 7 -2.91 -8.12 -2.81
N ILE A 8 -2.80 -9.37 -2.35
CA ILE A 8 -3.06 -9.74 -0.96
C ILE A 8 -2.11 -9.01 -0.01
N ALA A 9 -0.81 -9.03 -0.30
CA ALA A 9 0.20 -8.35 0.51
C ALA A 9 -0.08 -6.84 0.63
N MET A 10 -0.43 -6.19 -0.47
CA MET A 10 -0.77 -4.77 -0.47
C MET A 10 -2.06 -4.46 0.28
N ILE A 11 -3.10 -5.27 0.14
CA ILE A 11 -4.34 -5.10 0.92
C ILE A 11 -4.04 -5.18 2.41
N CYS A 12 -3.20 -6.13 2.84
CA CYS A 12 -2.76 -6.26 4.21
C CYS A 12 -2.01 -5.00 4.70
N VAL A 13 -0.99 -4.55 3.96
CA VAL A 13 -0.19 -3.36 4.31
C VAL A 13 -1.08 -2.11 4.41
N ILE A 14 -1.93 -1.89 3.42
CA ILE A 14 -2.81 -0.72 3.37
C ILE A 14 -3.85 -0.78 4.48
N GLY A 15 -4.41 -1.96 4.76
CA GLY A 15 -5.31 -2.18 5.88
C GLY A 15 -4.66 -1.85 7.23
N ALA A 16 -3.42 -2.30 7.45
CA ALA A 16 -2.66 -2.01 8.66
C ALA A 16 -2.32 -0.52 8.82
N ILE A 17 -1.94 0.16 7.73
CA ILE A 17 -1.69 1.61 7.74
C ILE A 17 -2.98 2.38 8.03
N THR A 18 -4.08 1.98 7.42
CA THR A 18 -5.40 2.59 7.63
C THR A 18 -5.86 2.43 9.07
N PHE A 19 -5.71 1.22 9.63
CA PHE A 19 -5.99 0.92 11.03
C PHE A 19 -5.13 1.76 11.98
N ALA A 20 -3.82 1.82 11.75
CA ALA A 20 -2.89 2.58 12.58
C ALA A 20 -3.23 4.07 12.57
N ARG A 21 -3.60 4.61 11.40
CA ARG A 21 -4.05 6.00 11.25
C ARG A 21 -5.37 6.26 11.97
N TRP A 22 -6.35 5.36 11.85
CA TRP A 22 -7.63 5.46 12.56
C TRP A 22 -7.45 5.44 14.09
N TYR A 23 -6.61 4.54 14.61
CA TYR A 23 -6.25 4.52 16.03
C TYR A 23 -5.52 5.79 16.48
N GLY A 24 -4.60 6.32 15.66
CA GLY A 24 -3.87 7.55 15.94
C GLY A 24 -4.78 8.78 16.07
N LEU A 25 -5.83 8.87 15.24
CA LEU A 25 -6.83 9.93 15.34
C LEU A 25 -7.63 9.86 16.65
N ASN A 26 -7.88 8.65 17.16
CA ASN A 26 -8.63 8.42 18.39
C ASN A 26 -7.79 8.56 19.68
N ARG A 27 -6.49 8.90 19.57
CA ARG A 27 -5.54 9.09 20.70
C ARG A 27 -5.46 7.90 21.68
N ILE A 28 -5.79 6.70 21.22
CA ILE A 28 -5.61 5.48 22.00
C ILE A 28 -4.14 5.06 21.83
N GLY A 29 -3.47 4.67 22.93
CA GLY A 29 -2.01 4.49 22.99
C GLY A 29 -1.39 3.76 21.78
N LEU A 30 -0.20 4.18 21.37
CA LEU A 30 0.47 3.77 20.12
C LEU A 30 0.93 2.30 20.08
N PHE A 31 0.87 1.58 21.20
CA PHE A 31 1.40 0.22 21.29
C PHE A 31 0.58 -0.78 20.45
N VAL A 32 -0.75 -0.78 20.61
CA VAL A 32 -1.65 -1.68 19.87
C VAL A 32 -1.55 -1.49 18.34
N PRO A 33 -1.67 -0.27 17.79
CA PRO A 33 -1.53 -0.07 16.34
C PRO A 33 -0.13 -0.39 15.82
N TRP A 34 0.92 -0.20 16.63
CA TRP A 34 2.28 -0.59 16.28
C TRP A 34 2.41 -2.12 16.16
N VAL A 35 1.94 -2.88 17.15
CA VAL A 35 1.98 -4.36 17.12
C VAL A 35 1.23 -4.90 15.92
N VAL A 36 0.03 -4.39 15.64
CA VAL A 36 -0.78 -4.80 14.49
C VAL A 36 -0.05 -4.49 13.18
N LYS A 37 0.56 -3.30 13.06
CA LYS A 37 1.31 -2.92 11.86
C LYS A 37 2.49 -3.86 11.62
N VAL A 38 3.33 -4.09 12.63
CA VAL A 38 4.50 -4.96 12.52
C VAL A 38 4.09 -6.41 12.20
N GLY A 39 3.07 -6.93 12.86
CA GLY A 39 2.57 -8.29 12.62
C GLY A 39 2.04 -8.47 11.20
N VAL A 40 1.28 -7.51 10.68
CA VAL A 40 0.73 -7.57 9.32
C VAL A 40 1.82 -7.37 8.27
N GLU A 41 2.79 -6.49 8.50
CA GLU A 41 3.95 -6.30 7.62
C GLU A 41 4.83 -7.55 7.54
N PHE A 42 4.99 -8.29 8.65
CA PHE A 42 5.69 -9.57 8.66
C PHE A 42 4.99 -10.61 7.78
N ILE A 43 3.66 -10.73 7.88
CA ILE A 43 2.87 -11.64 7.03
C ILE A 43 2.94 -11.22 5.56
N ALA A 44 2.82 -9.91 5.29
CA ALA A 44 2.92 -9.36 3.95
C ALA A 44 4.30 -9.61 3.32
N ALA A 45 5.38 -9.56 4.12
CA ALA A 45 6.74 -9.84 3.67
C ALA A 45 6.88 -11.24 3.06
N PHE A 46 6.27 -12.28 3.67
CA PHE A 46 6.27 -13.62 3.07
C PHE A 46 5.56 -13.66 1.72
N ALA A 47 4.43 -12.97 1.60
CA ALA A 47 3.69 -12.90 0.35
C ALA A 47 4.47 -12.14 -0.73
N PHE A 48 5.16 -11.05 -0.36
CA PHE A 48 6.07 -10.35 -1.27
C PHE A 48 7.20 -11.26 -1.73
N ILE A 49 7.96 -11.88 -0.83
CA ILE A 49 9.09 -12.75 -1.20
C ILE A 49 8.65 -13.87 -2.15
N LYS A 50 7.53 -14.54 -1.85
CA LYS A 50 6.97 -15.56 -2.74
C LYS A 50 6.50 -14.99 -4.08
N SER A 51 5.93 -13.79 -4.10
CA SER A 51 5.56 -13.13 -5.35
C SER A 51 6.77 -12.88 -6.23
N TYR A 52 7.85 -12.33 -5.67
CA TYR A 52 9.11 -12.08 -6.37
C TYR A 52 9.75 -13.35 -6.92
N ALA A 53 9.70 -14.45 -6.18
CA ALA A 53 10.26 -15.73 -6.63
C ALA A 53 9.50 -16.34 -7.83
N ILE A 54 8.21 -16.02 -7.99
CA ILE A 54 7.34 -16.59 -9.04
C ILE A 54 7.20 -15.64 -10.24
N ALA A 55 7.55 -14.37 -10.07
CA ALA A 55 7.34 -13.35 -11.08
C ALA A 55 8.24 -13.55 -12.31
N PRO A 56 7.73 -13.30 -13.53
CA PRO A 56 8.56 -13.27 -14.73
C PRO A 56 9.63 -12.19 -14.61
N SER A 57 10.86 -12.46 -15.06
CA SER A 57 12.01 -11.54 -14.94
C SER A 57 11.80 -10.15 -15.55
N PHE A 58 10.88 -10.02 -16.50
CA PHE A 58 10.54 -8.75 -17.16
C PHE A 58 9.45 -7.93 -16.43
N PHE A 59 8.76 -8.51 -15.44
CA PHE A 59 7.78 -7.79 -14.62
C PHE A 59 8.27 -7.74 -13.18
N GLN A 60 8.66 -6.54 -12.73
CA GLN A 60 9.04 -6.35 -11.34
C GLN A 60 7.78 -6.21 -10.45
N PRO A 61 7.53 -7.13 -9.49
CA PRO A 61 6.27 -7.16 -8.74
C PRO A 61 5.94 -5.91 -7.91
N TRP A 62 6.96 -5.12 -7.53
CA TRP A 62 6.73 -3.87 -6.78
C TRP A 62 5.99 -2.80 -7.59
N PHE A 63 5.97 -2.88 -8.93
CA PHE A 63 5.17 -1.96 -9.75
C PHE A 63 3.69 -2.09 -9.39
N LEU A 64 3.18 -3.32 -9.42
CA LEU A 64 1.80 -3.62 -9.07
C LEU A 64 1.54 -3.19 -7.62
N GLY A 65 2.50 -3.44 -6.73
CA GLY A 65 2.45 -2.98 -5.34
C GLY A 65 2.25 -1.46 -5.21
N SER A 66 3.10 -0.70 -5.89
CA SER A 66 3.10 0.77 -5.89
C SER A 66 1.81 1.33 -6.48
N ALA A 67 1.33 0.75 -7.59
CA ALA A 67 0.09 1.18 -8.23
C ALA A 67 -1.13 0.97 -7.31
N ILE A 68 -1.21 -0.20 -6.67
CA ILE A 68 -2.26 -0.50 -5.69
C ILE A 68 -2.17 0.45 -4.50
N SER A 69 -0.97 0.72 -3.99
CA SER A 69 -0.75 1.67 -2.88
C SER A 69 -1.22 3.09 -3.23
N ALA A 70 -0.88 3.57 -4.43
CA ALA A 70 -1.26 4.90 -4.88
C ALA A 70 -2.78 5.02 -5.02
N ILE A 71 -3.43 4.05 -5.66
CA ILE A 71 -4.89 4.08 -5.90
C ILE A 71 -5.66 3.92 -4.58
N LEU A 72 -5.38 2.86 -3.82
CA LEU A 72 -6.12 2.57 -2.59
C LEU A 72 -5.77 3.56 -1.47
N GLY A 73 -4.51 3.97 -1.34
CA GLY A 73 -4.11 4.96 -0.33
C GLY A 73 -4.76 6.32 -0.57
N CYS A 74 -4.86 6.72 -1.83
CA CYS A 74 -5.62 7.89 -2.26
C CYS A 74 -7.11 7.73 -1.92
N ALA A 75 -7.75 6.64 -2.38
CA ALA A 75 -9.17 6.39 -2.15
C ALA A 75 -9.55 6.34 -0.65
N ILE A 76 -8.76 5.65 0.17
CA ILE A 76 -9.00 5.54 1.62
C ILE A 76 -8.86 6.90 2.31
N SER A 77 -7.88 7.72 1.91
CA SER A 77 -7.70 9.06 2.47
C SER A 77 -8.94 9.95 2.25
N PHE A 78 -9.60 9.82 1.10
CA PHE A 78 -10.83 10.56 0.80
C PHE A 78 -12.06 9.96 1.46
N ILE A 79 -12.26 8.65 1.33
CA ILE A 79 -13.50 7.98 1.75
C ILE A 79 -13.56 7.82 3.28
N PHE A 80 -12.47 7.36 3.90
CA PHE A 80 -12.45 7.03 5.33
C PHE A 80 -12.04 8.19 6.23
N PHE A 81 -11.15 9.06 5.76
CA PHE A 81 -10.60 10.16 6.56
C PHE A 81 -11.13 11.54 6.18
N GLY A 82 -12.01 11.63 5.17
CA GLY A 82 -12.66 12.88 4.77
C GLY A 82 -11.68 13.97 4.35
N GLU A 83 -10.50 13.60 3.85
CA GLU A 83 -9.51 14.59 3.43
C GLU A 83 -10.01 15.43 2.26
N VAL A 84 -9.56 16.69 2.18
CA VAL A 84 -9.86 17.54 1.03
C VAL A 84 -9.09 17.05 -0.20
N LEU A 85 -9.83 16.77 -1.28
CA LEU A 85 -9.30 16.42 -2.60
C LEU A 85 -8.81 17.68 -3.29
N THR A 86 -7.52 17.96 -3.15
CA THR A 86 -6.86 19.05 -3.87
C THR A 86 -6.27 18.55 -5.19
N ILE A 87 -6.23 19.44 -6.19
CA ILE A 87 -5.59 19.17 -7.48
C ILE A 87 -4.14 18.69 -7.28
N THR A 88 -3.42 19.26 -6.31
CA THR A 88 -2.05 18.85 -5.96
C THR A 88 -1.94 17.39 -5.52
N LYS A 89 -2.90 16.85 -4.77
CA LYS A 89 -2.92 15.43 -4.35
C LYS A 89 -3.21 14.50 -5.54
N ILE A 90 -4.11 14.91 -6.42
CA ILE A 90 -4.43 14.15 -7.65
C ILE A 90 -3.19 14.08 -8.55
N ILE A 91 -2.54 15.23 -8.80
CA ILE A 91 -1.31 15.30 -9.60
C ILE A 91 -0.19 14.48 -8.94
N GLY A 92 -0.03 14.58 -7.61
CA GLY A 92 0.95 13.78 -6.88
C GLY A 92 0.74 12.26 -7.02
N ALA A 93 -0.52 11.79 -6.92
CA ALA A 93 -0.85 10.39 -7.14
C ALA A 93 -0.60 9.95 -8.60
N ALA A 94 -0.95 10.80 -9.57
CA ALA A 94 -0.68 10.54 -10.98
C ALA A 94 0.82 10.48 -11.30
N LEU A 95 1.62 11.37 -10.72
CA LEU A 95 3.08 11.37 -10.86
C LEU A 95 3.72 10.16 -10.18
N ALA A 96 3.22 9.73 -9.03
CA ALA A 96 3.68 8.51 -8.36
C ALA A 96 3.40 7.26 -9.21
N LEU A 97 2.22 7.18 -9.84
CA LEU A 97 1.88 6.13 -10.80
C LEU A 97 2.78 6.19 -12.04
N ALA A 98 2.97 7.37 -12.62
CA ALA A 98 3.85 7.56 -13.78
C ALA A 98 5.31 7.19 -13.47
N GLY A 99 5.83 7.59 -12.30
CA GLY A 99 7.17 7.20 -11.84
C GLY A 99 7.32 5.69 -11.64
N ALA A 100 6.28 5.03 -11.10
CA ALA A 100 6.26 3.58 -10.97
C ALA A 100 6.28 2.87 -12.34
N VAL A 101 5.68 3.46 -13.38
CA VAL A 101 5.74 2.96 -14.76
C VAL A 101 7.10 3.24 -15.41
N LEU A 102 7.66 4.45 -15.23
CA LEU A 102 8.92 4.87 -15.86
C LEU A 102 10.13 4.07 -15.37
N LEU A 103 10.15 3.65 -14.11
CA LEU A 103 11.19 2.79 -13.55
C LEU A 103 11.21 1.35 -14.14
N ILE A 104 10.25 1.01 -15.01
CA ILE A 104 10.17 -0.27 -15.72
C ILE A 104 10.82 -0.18 -17.11
N LEU A 105 10.85 1.02 -17.71
CA LEU A 105 11.45 1.30 -19.01
C LEU A 105 12.97 1.50 -18.89
#